data_AF-A0A397DB69-F1
#
_entry.id   AF-A0A397DB69-F1
#
_cell.length_a   1.000
_cell.length_b   1.000
_cell.length_c   1.000
_cell.angle_alpha   90.00
_cell.angle_beta   90.00
_cell.angle_gamma   90.00
#
_symmetry.space_group_name_H-M   'P 1'
#
loop_
_entity.id
_entity.type
_entity.pdbx_description
1 polymer ?
#
loop_
_entity_poly.entity_id
_entity_poly.type
_entity_poly.pdbx_seq_one_letter_code
_entity_poly.pdbx_strand_id
1 'polypeptide(L)'
;MTLTGSSTVVTGGLLHVNANNFKITSDGTTSTFLVTAATGAVSMAGDLALTAAAASITHSGATSLTVSTPSLIVTGGTFVMAGSAGTASAGTCVQGTIMYDTSFIYICSTANAWYKATLAPI
;
A
#
# COMPACT_ATOMS: atom_id res chain seq x y z
N MET A 1 4.18 15.19 34.15
CA MET A 1 2.73 14.93 34.25
C MET A 1 2.49 13.51 33.76
N THR A 2 1.84 12.67 34.55
CA THR A 2 1.45 11.32 34.14
C THR A 2 -0.07 11.30 34.03
N LEU A 3 -0.60 11.01 32.85
CA LEU A 3 -2.03 10.79 32.65
C LEU A 3 -2.30 9.30 32.85
N THR A 4 -3.14 8.96 33.82
CA THR A 4 -3.41 7.57 34.22
C THR A 4 -4.85 7.12 33.89
N GLY A 5 -5.67 8.01 33.32
CA GLY A 5 -7.02 7.69 32.89
C GLY A 5 -7.04 6.83 31.63
N SER A 6 -8.15 6.12 31.41
CA SER A 6 -8.39 5.31 30.19
C SER A 6 -8.57 6.15 28.92
N SER A 7 -8.73 7.47 29.06
CA SER A 7 -8.88 8.39 27.94
C SER A 7 -8.25 9.75 28.25
N THR A 8 -7.73 10.39 27.22
CA THR A 8 -7.28 11.78 27.25
C THR A 8 -7.80 12.45 25.98
N VAL A 9 -8.50 13.58 26.12
CA VAL A 9 -9.05 14.35 25.01
C VAL A 9 -8.32 15.69 24.91
N VAL A 10 -7.81 16.01 23.72
CA VAL A 10 -7.24 17.32 23.39
C VAL A 10 -8.16 17.98 22.37
N THR A 11 -8.78 19.11 22.72
CA THR A 11 -9.74 19.82 21.85
C THR A 11 -9.17 21.15 21.39
N GLY A 12 -9.42 21.52 20.13
CA GLY A 12 -9.16 22.86 19.59
C GLY A 12 -7.71 23.17 19.21
N GLY A 13 -6.77 22.21 19.31
CA GLY A 13 -5.36 22.44 18.99
C GLY A 13 -4.59 21.15 18.65
N LEU A 14 -3.31 21.32 18.31
CA LEU A 14 -2.40 20.22 18.00
C LEU A 14 -1.86 19.57 19.28
N LEU A 15 -1.72 18.25 19.27
CA LEU A 15 -0.84 17.54 20.21
C LEU A 15 0.58 17.54 19.63
N HIS A 16 1.52 18.22 20.28
CA HIS A 16 2.91 18.32 19.85
C HIS A 16 3.85 17.65 20.88
N VAL A 17 4.66 16.70 20.42
CA VAL A 17 5.78 16.13 21.17
C VAL A 17 7.08 16.77 20.66
N ASN A 18 7.67 17.67 21.44
CA ASN A 18 8.90 18.37 21.06
C ASN A 18 10.13 17.52 21.38
N ALA A 19 11.06 17.39 20.42
CA ALA A 19 12.38 16.74 20.54
C ALA A 19 12.41 15.27 21.01
N ASN A 20 11.25 14.65 21.23
CA ASN A 20 11.10 13.31 21.78
C ASN A 20 10.33 12.39 20.83
N ASN A 21 10.53 11.09 21.00
CA ASN A 21 9.76 10.08 20.27
C ASN A 21 8.32 10.02 20.78
N PHE A 22 7.35 9.95 19.87
CA PHE A 22 5.98 9.60 20.20
C PHE A 22 5.80 8.09 20.11
N LYS A 23 5.78 7.43 21.28
CA LYS A 23 5.58 5.97 21.36
C LYS A 23 4.11 5.69 21.67
N ILE A 24 3.46 4.95 20.78
CA ILE A 24 2.11 4.42 20.99
C ILE A 24 2.23 2.92 21.26
N THR A 25 1.63 2.45 22.34
CA THR A 25 1.58 1.03 22.72
C THR A 25 0.14 0.64 23.02
N SER A 26 -0.25 -0.58 22.70
CA SER A 26 -1.55 -1.17 23.07
C SER A 26 -1.32 -2.31 24.06
N ASP A 27 -2.33 -2.59 24.89
CA ASP A 27 -2.40 -3.78 25.74
C ASP A 27 -2.77 -5.06 24.95
N GLY A 28 -2.94 -4.95 23.63
CA GLY A 28 -3.08 -6.07 22.72
C GLY A 28 -4.52 -6.45 22.39
N THR A 29 -5.52 -5.65 22.77
CA THR A 29 -6.94 -6.00 22.56
C THR A 29 -7.66 -5.19 21.47
N THR A 30 -7.07 -4.08 20.99
CA THR A 30 -7.66 -3.19 19.94
C THR A 30 -6.59 -2.55 19.03
N SER A 31 -7.05 -1.93 17.92
CA SER A 31 -6.23 -1.11 17.00
C SER A 31 -5.31 -0.17 17.77
N THR A 32 -4.00 -0.34 17.61
CA THR A 32 -3.00 0.38 18.42
C THR A 32 -2.87 1.85 17.99
N PHE A 33 -3.13 2.14 16.71
CA PHE A 33 -3.10 3.47 16.14
C PHE A 33 -4.16 3.57 15.04
N LEU A 34 -5.18 4.39 15.28
CA LEU A 34 -6.24 4.67 14.32
C LEU A 34 -6.25 6.16 14.02
N VAL A 35 -6.00 6.52 12.76
CA VAL A 35 -6.14 7.89 12.27
C VAL A 35 -7.40 7.98 11.43
N THR A 36 -8.51 8.37 12.05
CA THR A 36 -9.76 8.69 11.36
C THR A 36 -9.84 10.20 11.21
N ALA A 37 -9.50 10.72 10.04
CA ALA A 37 -9.83 12.08 9.67
C ALA A 37 -10.77 12.03 8.48
N ALA A 38 -11.77 12.92 8.45
CA ALA A 38 -12.65 13.04 7.29
C ALA A 38 -11.88 13.40 5.99
N THR A 39 -10.65 13.94 6.12
CA THR A 39 -9.82 14.40 4.99
C THR A 39 -8.30 14.25 5.21
N GLY A 40 -7.83 13.70 6.34
CA GLY A 40 -6.44 13.82 6.76
C GLY A 40 -5.53 12.75 6.14
N ALA A 41 -4.75 13.14 5.14
CA ALA A 41 -3.62 12.33 4.67
C ALA A 41 -2.60 12.10 5.79
N VAL A 42 -2.01 10.91 5.83
CA VAL A 42 -0.83 10.63 6.67
C VAL A 42 0.41 10.85 5.80
N SER A 43 1.32 11.72 6.25
CA SER A 43 2.63 11.91 5.63
C SER A 43 3.71 11.34 6.54
N MET A 44 4.61 10.54 5.98
CA MET A 44 5.78 9.98 6.66
C MET A 44 7.05 10.37 5.89
N ALA A 45 8.00 10.99 6.58
CA ALA A 45 9.26 11.41 5.96
C ALA A 45 10.36 10.33 6.03
N GLY A 46 10.22 9.39 6.98
CA GLY A 46 11.11 8.24 7.13
C GLY A 46 10.48 6.95 6.64
N ASP A 47 11.12 5.83 7.00
CA ASP A 47 10.74 4.50 6.54
C ASP A 47 9.44 3.98 7.17
N LEU A 48 8.76 3.11 6.42
CA LEU A 48 7.67 2.27 6.92
C LEU A 48 8.15 0.82 7.04
N ALA A 49 8.30 0.34 8.28
CA ALA A 49 8.64 -1.05 8.56
C ALA A 49 7.43 -1.82 9.09
N LEU A 50 7.11 -2.96 8.47
CA LEU A 50 6.06 -3.88 8.88
C LEU A 50 6.68 -5.22 9.31
N THR A 51 6.69 -5.51 10.61
CA THR A 51 7.49 -6.61 11.18
C THR A 51 6.66 -7.77 11.74
N ALA A 52 5.34 -7.62 11.81
CA ALA A 52 4.46 -8.73 12.20
C ALA A 52 4.52 -9.85 11.15
N ALA A 53 4.39 -11.10 11.60
CA ALA A 53 4.44 -12.26 10.72
C ALA A 53 3.40 -12.22 9.57
N ALA A 54 2.25 -11.59 9.82
CA ALA A 54 1.20 -11.34 8.84
C ALA A 54 0.87 -9.85 8.81
N ALA A 55 1.72 -9.05 8.18
CA ALA A 55 1.44 -7.63 7.94
C ALA A 55 0.90 -7.39 6.53
N SER A 56 -0.06 -6.47 6.40
CA SER A 56 -0.70 -6.16 5.12
C SER A 56 -0.97 -4.67 4.99
N ILE A 57 -0.84 -4.15 3.78
CA ILE A 57 -1.39 -2.84 3.38
C ILE A 57 -2.64 -3.13 2.56
N THR A 58 -3.81 -2.80 3.10
CA THR A 58 -5.10 -3.01 2.42
C THR A 58 -5.68 -1.67 2.00
N HIS A 59 -5.96 -1.50 0.70
CA HIS A 59 -6.71 -0.36 0.16
C HIS A 59 -8.09 -0.85 -0.33
N SER A 60 -9.13 -0.63 0.48
CA SER A 60 -10.51 -1.05 0.18
C SER A 60 -11.36 0.05 -0.47
N GLY A 61 -10.78 1.23 -0.71
CA GLY A 61 -11.45 2.31 -1.43
C GLY A 61 -11.69 1.94 -2.90
N ALA A 62 -12.65 2.60 -3.55
CA ALA A 62 -12.99 2.34 -4.95
C ALA A 62 -11.91 2.76 -5.97
N THR A 63 -10.86 3.44 -5.52
CA THR A 63 -9.73 3.93 -6.34
C THR A 63 -8.52 2.98 -6.27
N SER A 64 -7.36 3.43 -6.75
CA SER A 64 -6.11 2.70 -6.71
C SER A 64 -5.23 3.05 -5.50
N LEU A 65 -4.46 2.07 -5.03
CA LEU A 65 -3.24 2.33 -4.26
C LEU A 65 -2.12 2.73 -5.23
N THR A 66 -1.59 3.95 -5.09
CA THR A 66 -0.47 4.43 -5.90
C THR A 66 0.82 4.40 -5.10
N VAL A 67 1.86 3.71 -5.62
CA VAL A 67 3.22 3.72 -5.07
C VAL A 67 4.13 4.44 -6.05
N SER A 68 4.53 5.68 -5.73
CA SER A 68 5.47 6.46 -6.54
C SER A 68 6.87 6.34 -5.95
N THR A 69 7.75 5.65 -6.66
CA THR A 69 9.14 5.41 -6.25
C THR A 69 10.04 5.33 -7.48
N PRO A 70 11.31 5.76 -7.41
CA PRO A 70 12.28 5.50 -8.46
C PRO A 70 12.49 4.00 -8.74
N SER A 71 12.30 3.14 -7.73
CA SER A 71 12.45 1.69 -7.86
C SER A 71 11.59 0.96 -6.84
N LEU A 72 10.81 -0.02 -7.30
CA LEU A 72 10.07 -0.95 -6.46
C LEU A 72 10.80 -2.29 -6.43
N ILE A 73 11.33 -2.67 -5.26
CA ILE A 73 12.10 -3.90 -5.07
C ILE A 73 11.30 -4.84 -4.17
N VAL A 74 11.05 -6.06 -4.65
CA VAL A 74 10.43 -7.15 -3.88
C VAL A 74 11.49 -8.22 -3.64
N THR A 75 11.95 -8.35 -2.41
CA THR A 75 13.00 -9.30 -2.03
C THR A 75 12.43 -10.46 -1.23
N GLY A 76 12.65 -11.68 -1.70
CA GLY A 76 12.07 -12.90 -1.10
C GLY A 76 10.57 -13.04 -1.36
N GLY A 77 10.05 -14.27 -1.19
CA GLY A 77 8.63 -14.57 -1.39
C GLY A 77 8.18 -14.54 -2.87
N THR A 78 6.87 -14.34 -3.07
CA THR A 78 6.22 -14.32 -4.39
C THR A 78 5.53 -13.00 -4.66
N PHE A 79 5.61 -12.50 -5.90
CA PHE A 79 4.76 -11.42 -6.38
C PHE A 79 3.49 -12.00 -7.00
N VAL A 80 2.33 -11.75 -6.38
CA VAL A 80 1.03 -12.31 -6.81
C VAL A 80 0.15 -11.19 -7.34
N MET A 81 -0.24 -11.28 -8.61
CA MET A 81 -1.10 -10.30 -9.30
C MET A 81 -2.57 -10.78 -9.37
N ALA A 82 -3.13 -11.32 -8.29
CA ALA A 82 -4.50 -11.82 -8.32
C ALA A 82 -5.50 -10.66 -8.47
N GLY A 83 -6.12 -10.54 -9.65
CA GLY A 83 -7.14 -9.51 -9.95
C GLY A 83 -6.97 -8.76 -11.27
N SER A 84 -5.77 -8.82 -11.88
CA SER A 84 -5.49 -8.24 -13.21
C SER A 84 -5.58 -9.29 -14.34
N ALA A 85 -6.59 -10.16 -14.26
CA ALA A 85 -6.82 -11.16 -15.28
C ALA A 85 -7.54 -10.54 -16.48
N GLY A 86 -6.94 -10.63 -17.67
CA GLY A 86 -7.50 -10.10 -18.91
C GLY A 86 -6.58 -10.31 -20.10
N THR A 87 -7.18 -10.55 -21.26
CA THR A 87 -6.47 -10.62 -22.53
C THR A 87 -6.24 -9.21 -23.06
N ALA A 88 -4.99 -8.83 -23.34
CA ALA A 88 -4.72 -7.54 -23.96
C ALA A 88 -5.32 -7.48 -25.37
N SER A 89 -6.10 -6.44 -25.64
CA SER A 89 -6.55 -6.09 -26.99
C SER A 89 -5.58 -5.10 -27.62
N ALA A 90 -5.42 -5.18 -28.95
CA ALA A 90 -4.82 -4.08 -29.70
C ALA A 90 -5.59 -2.79 -29.42
N GLY A 91 -4.88 -1.68 -29.17
CA GLY A 91 -5.49 -0.41 -28.80
C GLY A 91 -4.76 0.28 -27.65
N THR A 92 -5.49 1.14 -26.94
CA THR A 92 -4.90 2.00 -25.91
C THR A 92 -4.52 1.23 -24.65
N CYS A 93 -3.35 1.53 -24.11
CA CYS A 93 -2.89 1.01 -22.83
C CYS A 93 -2.04 2.03 -22.09
N VAL A 94 -2.09 1.97 -20.77
CA VAL A 94 -1.26 2.81 -19.90
C VAL A 94 0.11 2.15 -19.78
N GLN A 95 1.16 2.89 -20.14
CA GLN A 95 2.54 2.42 -20.02
C GLN A 95 2.81 1.88 -18.61
N GLY A 96 3.49 0.74 -18.53
CA GLY A 96 3.80 0.04 -17.29
C GLY A 96 2.69 -0.88 -16.78
N THR A 97 1.50 -0.90 -17.43
CA THR A 97 0.45 -1.85 -17.07
C THR A 97 0.88 -3.28 -17.39
N ILE A 98 0.69 -4.18 -16.43
CA ILE A 98 0.89 -5.62 -16.57
C ILE A 98 -0.46 -6.31 -16.43
N MET A 99 -0.78 -7.20 -17.36
CA MET A 99 -1.98 -8.06 -17.32
C MET A 99 -1.57 -9.50 -17.63
N TYR A 100 -2.44 -10.45 -17.37
CA TYR A 100 -2.21 -11.84 -17.76
C TYR A 100 -3.53 -12.55 -18.04
N ASP A 101 -3.45 -13.61 -18.82
CA ASP A 101 -4.51 -14.61 -18.94
C ASP A 101 -3.93 -16.02 -18.76
N THR A 102 -4.67 -17.04 -19.16
CA THR A 102 -4.23 -18.44 -19.04
C THR A 102 -3.06 -18.79 -19.96
N SER A 103 -2.72 -17.94 -20.92
CA SER A 103 -1.78 -18.25 -22.00
C SER A 103 -0.66 -17.23 -22.14
N PHE A 104 -0.81 -16.01 -21.64
CA PHE A 104 0.20 -14.96 -21.79
C PHE A 104 0.28 -14.04 -20.57
N ILE A 105 1.48 -13.49 -20.37
CA ILE A 105 1.69 -12.23 -19.63
C ILE A 105 1.80 -11.11 -20.66
N TYR A 106 1.12 -9.99 -20.41
CA TYR A 106 1.10 -8.79 -21.24
C TYR A 106 1.74 -7.61 -20.51
N ILE A 107 2.57 -6.83 -21.21
CA ILE A 107 3.19 -5.59 -20.70
C ILE A 107 2.97 -4.47 -21.71
N CYS A 108 2.42 -3.34 -21.26
CA CYS A 108 2.33 -2.12 -22.05
C CYS A 108 3.66 -1.36 -21.91
N SER A 109 4.61 -1.55 -22.83
CA SER A 109 5.97 -1.01 -22.67
C SER A 109 6.09 0.46 -23.11
N THR A 110 5.28 0.86 -24.08
CA THR A 110 5.05 2.25 -24.50
C THR A 110 3.55 2.49 -24.60
N ALA A 111 3.12 3.76 -24.57
CA ALA A 111 1.70 4.09 -24.64
C ALA A 111 1.04 3.41 -25.86
N ASN A 112 -0.02 2.64 -25.60
CA ASN A 112 -0.81 1.95 -26.62
C ASN A 112 -0.07 0.83 -27.39
N ALA A 113 1.02 0.28 -26.84
CA ALA A 113 1.74 -0.86 -27.41
C ALA A 113 1.91 -2.00 -26.40
N TRP A 114 1.17 -3.09 -26.63
CA TRP A 114 1.27 -4.32 -25.85
C TRP A 114 2.33 -5.27 -26.38
N TYR A 115 3.09 -5.84 -25.46
CA TYR A 115 4.01 -6.94 -25.69
C TYR A 115 3.55 -8.12 -24.86
N LYS A 116 3.82 -9.33 -25.32
CA LYS A 116 3.40 -10.55 -24.61
C LYS A 116 4.50 -11.59 -24.54
N ALA A 117 4.50 -12.35 -23.45
CA ALA A 117 5.27 -13.56 -23.27
C ALA A 117 4.31 -14.74 -23.10
N THR A 118 4.59 -15.86 -23.77
CA THR A 118 3.80 -17.10 -23.66
C THR A 118 4.00 -17.74 -22.29
N LEU A 119 2.90 -18.15 -21.68
CA LEU A 119 2.87 -19.05 -20.55
C LEU A 119 2.76 -20.48 -21.04
N ALA A 120 3.63 -21.35 -20.55
CA ALA A 120 3.53 -22.78 -20.72
C ALA A 120 3.19 -23.39 -19.35
N PRO A 121 2.23 -24.33 -19.28
CA PRO A 121 2.05 -25.11 -18.06
C PRO A 121 3.33 -25.88 -17.76
N ILE A 122 3.66 -25.98 -16.48
CA ILE A 122 4.75 -26.80 -15.96
C ILE A 122 4.22 -28.21 -15.73
#